data_AF-A0AAW5E7G4-F1
#
_entry.id   AF-A0AAW5E7G4-F1
#
_cell.length_a   1.000
_cell.length_b   1.000
_cell.length_c   1.000
_cell.angle_alpha   90.00
_cell.angle_beta   90.00
_cell.angle_gamma   90.00
#
_symmetry.space_group_name_H-M   'P 1'
#
loop_
_entity.id
_entity.type
_entity.pdbx_description
1 polymer ?
#
loop_
_entity_poly.entity_id
_entity_poly.type
_entity_poly.pdbx_seq_one_letter_code
_entity_poly.pdbx_strand_id
1 'polypeptide(L)'
;MNKTLIFHENSHIDLNASFAPGTYIELQLEKESDKTLNWSYVECNSEKKMRSLLDVDCRSIEAKDLKFIASFKGNICGFHLPISRDNEPIKDIKDYKYYIIVFAYDEKKAIPSLEDFHIVIDMSFRVGVGRDEDVKESKLRNDFNSDIIQTNCIFSVLEAVEFLKACQSFKEKAKETNNYEFFKNYPQLTGKIAYIYYRFDLANEKFIKSVSDGDKYLKEREKFVKKFIDVYSDEKFFIIPSYKAKFSEFSNKSDEEKIMFFQEFLEDLVKAFDIEPPIPTIYKEFKQYNNGSYNSVGKKALYLNLKNKKEQILSTFFHEFRHFYIDKNNSKEIKNQHTESIFKLIYSNGYFKFENVVMFWAYDKKCIISNNYTDCVGVKPYKYSIFSDKPAIYWFSPSERDARISTFYFEKYRG
;
A
#
# COMPACT_ATOMS: atom_id res chain seq x y z
N MET A 1 16.27 -12.76 37.62
CA MET A 1 16.26 -11.49 36.86
C MET A 1 15.30 -11.67 35.71
N ASN A 2 14.38 -10.74 35.47
CA ASN A 2 13.49 -10.80 34.31
C ASN A 2 14.33 -10.65 33.04
N LYS A 3 14.29 -11.67 32.18
CA LYS A 3 14.90 -11.65 30.86
C LYS A 3 13.81 -11.22 29.89
N THR A 4 13.77 -9.92 29.61
CA THR A 4 12.70 -9.32 28.81
C THR A 4 13.24 -8.76 27.51
N LEU A 5 12.50 -8.98 26.42
CA LEU A 5 12.70 -8.28 25.16
C LEU A 5 11.91 -6.97 25.20
N ILE A 6 12.50 -5.90 24.70
CA ILE A 6 11.86 -4.60 24.56
C ILE A 6 11.92 -4.16 23.10
N PHE A 7 11.08 -3.20 22.72
CA PHE A 7 11.19 -2.60 21.40
C PHE A 7 12.40 -1.68 21.32
N HIS A 8 13.08 -1.66 20.17
CA HIS A 8 14.25 -0.83 19.93
C HIS A 8 13.89 0.67 19.99
N GLU A 9 14.86 1.48 20.43
CA GLU A 9 14.67 2.90 20.79
C GLU A 9 14.03 3.73 19.67
N ASN A 10 13.26 4.76 20.05
CA ASN A 10 12.54 5.72 19.18
C ASN A 10 11.21 5.25 18.58
N SER A 11 10.68 4.10 19.00
CA SER A 11 9.34 3.67 18.61
C SER A 11 8.28 3.99 19.69
N HIS A 12 7.24 4.73 19.31
CA HIS A 12 6.07 5.02 20.14
C HIS A 12 5.10 3.85 20.08
N ILE A 13 5.39 2.82 20.86
CA ILE A 13 4.61 1.58 20.90
C ILE A 13 3.74 1.54 22.15
N ASP A 14 2.46 1.26 21.94
CA ASP A 14 1.52 0.91 23.01
C ASP A 14 1.37 -0.61 23.07
N LEU A 15 1.90 -1.22 24.13
CA LEU A 15 1.85 -2.67 24.36
C LEU A 15 0.42 -3.21 24.53
N ASN A 16 -0.56 -2.34 24.80
CA ASN A 16 -1.97 -2.73 24.89
C ASN A 16 -2.68 -2.71 23.54
N ALA A 17 -2.06 -2.16 22.50
CA ALA A 17 -2.60 -2.11 21.15
C ALA A 17 -2.06 -3.23 20.27
N SER A 18 -2.92 -3.75 19.40
CA SER A 18 -2.49 -4.77 18.43
C SER A 18 -1.65 -4.18 17.29
N PHE A 19 -0.71 -4.98 16.82
CA PHE A 19 0.01 -4.78 15.56
C PHE A 19 -0.77 -5.39 14.40
N ALA A 20 -0.55 -4.85 13.20
CA ALA A 20 -1.05 -5.48 11.98
C ALA A 20 -0.12 -6.62 11.51
N PRO A 21 -0.66 -7.66 10.84
CA PRO A 21 0.17 -8.59 10.08
C PRO A 21 1.10 -7.85 9.10
N GLY A 22 2.32 -8.36 8.95
CA GLY A 22 3.35 -7.75 8.11
C GLY A 22 4.04 -6.52 8.71
N THR A 23 3.67 -6.04 9.90
CA THR A 23 4.33 -4.84 10.47
C THR A 23 5.81 -5.09 10.69
N TYR A 24 6.68 -4.18 10.22
CA TYR A 24 8.10 -4.21 10.57
C TYR A 24 8.31 -3.72 12.01
N ILE A 25 9.05 -4.50 12.79
CA ILE A 25 9.42 -4.16 14.16
C ILE A 25 10.89 -4.45 14.41
N GLU A 26 11.46 -3.74 15.37
CA GLU A 26 12.81 -3.97 15.88
C GLU A 26 12.72 -4.25 17.38
N LEU A 27 13.28 -5.38 17.81
CA LEU A 27 13.34 -5.78 19.21
C LEU A 27 14.78 -5.78 19.68
N GLN A 28 15.01 -5.42 20.94
CA GLN A 28 16.30 -5.52 21.59
C GLN A 28 16.19 -6.17 22.96
N LEU A 29 17.31 -6.62 23.50
CA LEU A 29 17.40 -7.07 24.89
C LEU A 29 17.33 -5.85 25.82
N GLU A 30 16.61 -5.96 26.94
CA GLU A 30 16.65 -4.91 27.98
C GLU A 30 18.04 -4.80 28.65
N LYS A 31 18.80 -5.89 28.65
CA LYS A 31 20.20 -5.95 29.10
C LYS A 31 21.02 -6.74 28.10
N GLU A 32 22.24 -6.28 27.84
CA GLU A 32 23.16 -7.00 26.96
C GLU A 32 23.39 -8.44 27.42
N SER A 33 23.58 -9.32 26.44
CA SER A 33 23.91 -10.71 26.66
C SER A 33 25.34 -10.96 26.19
N ASP A 34 26.16 -11.59 27.04
CA ASP A 34 27.52 -12.04 26.68
C ASP A 34 27.50 -13.22 25.69
N LYS A 35 26.31 -13.74 25.38
CA LYS A 35 26.09 -14.89 24.50
C LYS A 35 25.61 -14.44 23.12
N THR A 36 26.06 -15.13 22.09
CA THR A 36 25.43 -15.12 20.77
C THR A 36 24.02 -15.70 20.85
N LEU A 37 23.04 -14.97 20.32
CA LEU A 37 21.63 -15.36 20.40
C LEU A 37 21.05 -15.77 19.04
N ASN A 38 20.20 -16.79 19.06
CA ASN A 38 19.22 -17.10 18.03
C ASN A 38 17.91 -16.37 18.33
N TRP A 39 17.18 -16.02 17.26
CA TRP A 39 15.86 -15.38 17.35
C TRP A 39 14.81 -16.23 16.62
N SER A 40 13.68 -16.46 17.27
CA SER A 40 12.56 -17.21 16.68
C SER A 40 11.24 -16.77 17.29
N TYR A 41 10.13 -17.17 16.67
CA TYR A 41 8.80 -16.93 17.19
C TYR A 41 7.89 -18.14 17.04
N VAL A 42 6.84 -18.17 17.85
CA VAL A 42 5.76 -19.16 17.80
C VAL A 42 4.43 -18.44 17.58
N GLU A 43 3.64 -18.91 16.63
CA GLU A 43 2.32 -18.36 16.32
C GLU A 43 1.23 -18.95 17.22
N CYS A 44 0.43 -18.06 17.81
CA CYS A 44 -0.64 -18.36 18.73
C CYS A 44 -1.98 -17.90 18.14
N ASN A 45 -2.69 -18.83 17.51
CA ASN A 45 -3.99 -18.58 16.87
C ASN A 45 -5.17 -18.41 17.83
N SER A 46 -4.90 -18.25 19.13
CA SER A 46 -5.89 -17.93 20.16
C SER A 46 -5.20 -17.47 21.44
N GLU A 47 -5.94 -16.77 22.29
CA GLU A 47 -5.48 -16.42 23.63
C GLU A 47 -5.24 -17.67 24.49
N LYS A 48 -6.07 -18.71 24.34
CA LYS A 48 -5.89 -19.99 25.03
C LYS A 48 -4.55 -20.64 24.69
N LYS A 49 -4.16 -20.65 23.40
CA LYS A 49 -2.86 -21.19 22.96
C LYS A 49 -1.70 -20.37 23.53
N MET A 50 -1.80 -19.04 23.49
CA MET A 50 -0.79 -18.15 24.07
C MET A 50 -0.62 -18.37 25.57
N ARG A 51 -1.72 -18.36 26.35
CA ARG A 51 -1.68 -18.61 27.80
C ARG A 51 -1.10 -19.99 28.13
N SER A 52 -1.48 -21.02 27.36
CA SER A 52 -0.96 -22.39 27.54
C SER A 52 0.55 -22.50 27.32
N LEU A 53 1.15 -21.67 26.47
CA LEU A 53 2.60 -21.68 26.20
C LEU A 53 3.39 -20.86 27.21
N LEU A 54 2.73 -19.95 27.92
CA LEU A 54 3.32 -19.14 28.99
C LEU A 54 3.12 -19.76 30.38
N ASP A 55 2.38 -20.86 30.46
CA ASP A 55 2.15 -21.59 31.70
C ASP A 55 3.36 -22.50 31.98
N VAL A 56 4.00 -22.30 33.14
CA VAL A 56 5.23 -23.00 33.54
C VAL A 56 4.96 -24.50 33.73
N ASP A 57 3.72 -24.88 34.02
CA ASP A 57 3.31 -26.26 34.26
C ASP A 57 2.81 -26.99 32.98
N CYS A 58 2.75 -26.29 31.84
CA CYS A 58 2.09 -26.79 30.63
C CYS A 58 2.99 -26.74 29.38
N ARG A 59 3.02 -27.85 28.62
CA ARG A 59 3.67 -28.13 27.32
C ARG A 59 4.92 -27.31 26.94
N SER A 60 6.02 -28.02 26.72
CA SER A 60 7.20 -27.53 26.01
C SER A 60 6.88 -27.08 24.57
N ILE A 61 7.51 -26.01 24.11
CA ILE A 61 7.51 -25.57 22.71
C ILE A 61 7.99 -26.74 21.83
N GLU A 62 7.20 -27.14 20.84
CA GLU A 62 7.60 -28.16 19.88
C GLU A 62 8.42 -27.55 18.75
N ALA A 63 9.49 -28.22 18.33
CA ALA A 63 10.39 -27.72 17.28
C ALA A 63 9.66 -27.40 15.96
N LYS A 64 8.58 -28.12 15.64
CA LYS A 64 7.78 -27.92 14.42
C LYS A 64 7.00 -26.60 14.40
N ASP A 65 6.71 -26.05 15.58
CA ASP A 65 5.94 -24.81 15.74
C ASP A 65 6.84 -23.56 15.76
N LEU A 66 8.16 -23.78 15.84
CA LEU A 66 9.17 -22.73 15.93
C LEU A 66 9.52 -22.17 14.55
N LYS A 67 9.34 -20.86 14.37
CA LYS A 67 9.70 -20.16 13.14
C LYS A 67 10.94 -19.31 13.38
N PHE A 68 12.05 -19.67 12.74
CA PHE A 68 13.32 -18.96 12.89
C PHE A 68 13.29 -17.62 12.15
N ILE A 69 13.76 -16.56 12.81
CA ILE A 69 13.96 -15.25 12.19
C ILE A 69 15.35 -15.26 11.56
N ALA A 70 15.41 -15.22 10.23
CA ALA A 70 16.60 -15.61 9.48
C ALA A 70 17.87 -14.81 9.83
N SER A 71 18.96 -15.55 10.08
CA SER A 71 20.38 -15.15 10.02
C SER A 71 20.82 -13.89 10.76
N PHE A 72 20.05 -13.40 11.73
CA PHE A 72 20.47 -12.29 12.57
C PHE A 72 21.17 -12.79 13.83
N LYS A 73 22.41 -12.34 14.06
CA LYS A 73 23.19 -12.56 15.27
C LYS A 73 23.54 -11.21 15.88
N GLY A 74 22.92 -10.87 17.01
CA GLY A 74 23.16 -9.60 17.69
C GLY A 74 22.08 -9.26 18.72
N ASN A 75 22.19 -8.07 19.30
CA ASN A 75 21.32 -7.60 20.38
C ASN A 75 20.02 -6.94 19.89
N ILE A 76 19.93 -6.54 18.61
CA ILE A 76 18.77 -5.84 18.02
C ILE A 76 18.24 -6.61 16.79
N CYS A 77 17.13 -7.32 16.90
CA CYS A 77 16.54 -8.08 15.80
C CYS A 77 15.39 -7.32 15.14
N GLY A 78 15.61 -6.86 13.90
CA GLY A 78 14.58 -6.29 13.02
C GLY A 78 13.94 -7.34 12.11
N PHE A 79 12.60 -7.46 12.13
CA PHE A 79 11.88 -8.40 11.27
C PHE A 79 10.43 -7.97 11.01
N HIS A 80 9.81 -8.58 10.01
CA HIS A 80 8.39 -8.39 9.74
C HIS A 80 7.58 -9.43 10.49
N LEU A 81 6.52 -8.98 11.15
CA LEU A 81 5.51 -9.87 11.70
C LEU A 81 4.88 -10.73 10.58
N PRO A 82 4.47 -11.98 10.85
CA PRO A 82 3.90 -12.85 9.83
C PRO A 82 2.67 -12.20 9.15
N ILE A 83 2.69 -12.17 7.81
CA ILE A 83 1.61 -11.56 7.02
C ILE A 83 0.36 -12.44 6.96
N SER A 84 0.55 -13.76 6.86
CA SER A 84 -0.52 -14.75 6.77
C SER A 84 -0.81 -15.37 8.13
N ARG A 85 -2.10 -15.56 8.44
CA ARG A 85 -2.58 -16.18 9.67
C ARG A 85 -3.45 -17.39 9.34
N ASP A 86 -3.26 -18.48 10.08
CA ASP A 86 -3.96 -19.76 9.87
C ASP A 86 -5.47 -19.68 10.22
N ASN A 87 -5.83 -18.79 11.13
CA ASN A 87 -7.19 -18.61 11.66
C ASN A 87 -7.89 -17.35 11.13
N GLU A 88 -7.46 -16.78 9.99
CA GLU A 88 -8.06 -15.57 9.42
C GLU A 88 -9.59 -15.71 9.32
N PRO A 89 -10.37 -14.77 9.86
CA PRO A 89 -11.81 -14.95 10.00
C PRO A 89 -12.51 -14.88 8.64
N ILE A 90 -13.30 -15.91 8.34
CA ILE A 90 -14.14 -15.99 7.13
C ILE A 90 -15.57 -15.49 7.35
N LYS A 91 -15.90 -15.10 8.58
CA LYS A 91 -17.19 -14.54 9.01
C LYS A 91 -16.94 -13.34 9.92
N ASP A 92 -17.95 -12.50 10.07
CA ASP A 92 -17.92 -11.33 10.93
C ASP A 92 -17.68 -11.71 12.41
N ILE A 93 -16.61 -11.19 13.04
CA ILE A 93 -16.23 -11.49 14.43
C ILE A 93 -15.48 -10.34 15.11
N LYS A 94 -16.08 -9.68 16.12
CA LYS A 94 -15.39 -8.59 16.83
C LYS A 94 -14.17 -9.07 17.63
N ASP A 95 -14.30 -10.17 18.36
CA ASP A 95 -13.27 -10.66 19.29
C ASP A 95 -12.28 -11.63 18.63
N TYR A 96 -11.67 -11.19 17.53
CA TYR A 96 -10.62 -11.96 16.88
C TYR A 96 -9.31 -11.82 17.66
N LYS A 97 -8.63 -12.94 17.93
CA LYS A 97 -7.37 -12.98 18.67
C LYS A 97 -6.28 -13.74 17.93
N TYR A 98 -5.12 -13.12 17.82
CA TYR A 98 -3.92 -13.73 17.28
C TYR A 98 -2.69 -13.11 17.91
N TYR A 99 -1.76 -13.94 18.36
CA TYR A 99 -0.54 -13.49 19.03
C TYR A 99 0.67 -14.19 18.43
N ILE A 100 1.84 -13.61 18.61
CA ILE A 100 3.09 -14.34 18.53
C ILE A 100 3.86 -14.20 19.84
N ILE A 101 4.68 -15.19 20.16
CA ILE A 101 5.67 -15.11 21.24
C ILE A 101 7.03 -15.14 20.57
N VAL A 102 7.81 -14.07 20.74
CA VAL A 102 9.16 -13.94 20.18
C VAL A 102 10.15 -14.29 21.27
N PHE A 103 11.19 -15.04 20.91
CA PHE A 103 12.25 -15.50 21.80
C PHE A 103 13.61 -15.06 21.29
N ALA A 104 14.50 -14.71 22.22
CA ALA A 104 15.94 -14.63 22.01
C ALA A 104 16.67 -15.52 23.02
N TYR A 105 17.47 -16.46 22.53
CA TYR A 105 18.02 -17.55 23.33
C TYR A 105 19.41 -17.97 22.84
N ASP A 106 20.17 -18.61 23.72
CA ASP A 106 21.54 -19.07 23.45
C ASP A 106 21.61 -19.91 22.15
N GLU A 107 22.52 -19.57 21.24
CA GLU A 107 22.65 -20.27 19.96
C GLU A 107 22.94 -21.78 20.09
N LYS A 108 23.43 -22.21 21.26
CA LYS A 108 23.69 -23.62 21.60
C LYS A 108 22.42 -24.41 21.91
N LYS A 109 21.31 -23.74 22.21
CA LYS A 109 20.01 -24.39 22.45
C LYS A 109 19.30 -24.62 21.12
N ALA A 110 18.66 -25.78 20.98
CA ALA A 110 17.83 -26.09 19.81
C ALA A 110 16.41 -25.48 19.90
N ILE A 111 15.88 -25.32 21.12
CA ILE A 111 14.52 -24.84 21.38
C ILE A 111 14.58 -23.85 22.56
N PRO A 112 13.91 -22.68 22.49
CA PRO A 112 13.82 -21.75 23.61
C PRO A 112 12.92 -22.27 24.74
N SER A 113 13.07 -21.71 25.94
CA SER A 113 12.12 -21.88 27.05
C SER A 113 11.66 -20.52 27.59
N LEU A 114 10.68 -20.54 28.51
CA LEU A 114 10.24 -19.32 29.23
C LEU A 114 11.33 -18.72 30.12
N GLU A 115 12.43 -19.43 30.36
CA GLU A 115 13.62 -18.90 31.04
C GLU A 115 14.54 -18.10 30.11
N ASP A 116 14.27 -18.07 28.80
CA ASP A 116 14.96 -17.23 27.83
C ASP A 116 14.25 -15.88 27.65
N PHE A 117 14.89 -14.95 26.94
CA PHE A 117 14.28 -13.63 26.70
C PHE A 117 13.07 -13.80 25.79
N HIS A 118 11.93 -13.23 26.18
CA HIS A 118 10.73 -13.30 25.36
C HIS A 118 9.83 -12.06 25.47
N ILE A 119 8.96 -11.90 24.48
CA ILE A 119 7.87 -10.92 24.45
C ILE A 119 6.65 -11.50 23.73
N VAL A 120 5.45 -11.18 24.23
CA VAL A 120 4.19 -11.47 23.56
C VAL A 120 3.78 -10.27 22.73
N ILE A 121 3.44 -10.49 21.47
CA ILE A 121 2.98 -9.44 20.56
C ILE A 121 1.56 -9.77 20.13
N ASP A 122 0.63 -8.86 20.45
CA ASP A 122 -0.74 -8.92 19.95
C ASP A 122 -0.76 -8.52 18.47
N MET A 123 -1.25 -9.42 17.63
CA MET A 123 -1.38 -9.26 16.18
C MET A 123 -2.84 -9.40 15.73
N SER A 124 -3.78 -9.05 16.61
CA SER A 124 -5.21 -9.22 16.40
C SER A 124 -5.82 -8.19 15.45
N PHE A 125 -5.05 -7.20 14.97
CA PHE A 125 -5.56 -6.22 14.02
C PHE A 125 -6.08 -6.91 12.75
N ARG A 126 -7.26 -6.53 12.28
CA ARG A 126 -7.87 -7.13 11.07
C ARG A 126 -8.54 -6.10 10.17
N VAL A 127 -8.59 -6.42 8.88
CA VAL A 127 -9.23 -5.60 7.86
C VAL A 127 -10.18 -6.48 7.05
N GLY A 128 -11.47 -6.15 7.07
CA GLY A 128 -12.53 -6.94 6.44
C GLY A 128 -12.66 -8.35 7.02
N VAL A 129 -13.18 -9.26 6.18
CA VAL A 129 -13.29 -10.71 6.42
C VAL A 129 -12.89 -11.48 5.16
N GLY A 130 -12.45 -12.73 5.31
CA GLY A 130 -12.00 -13.59 4.21
C GLY A 130 -10.47 -13.64 4.07
N ARG A 131 -9.98 -14.74 3.52
CA ARG A 131 -8.54 -14.98 3.32
C ARG A 131 -8.07 -14.29 2.05
N ASP A 132 -7.04 -13.46 2.14
CA ASP A 132 -6.31 -12.81 1.04
C ASP A 132 -7.16 -12.45 -0.21
N GLU A 133 -7.34 -13.40 -1.13
CA GLU A 133 -8.03 -13.22 -2.42
C GLU A 133 -9.56 -13.15 -2.33
N ASP A 134 -10.13 -13.64 -1.23
CA ASP A 134 -11.58 -13.66 -0.99
C ASP A 134 -11.98 -12.62 0.07
N VAL A 135 -11.15 -11.59 0.27
CA VAL A 135 -11.44 -10.47 1.18
C VAL A 135 -12.70 -9.72 0.73
N LYS A 136 -13.54 -9.40 1.71
CA LYS A 136 -14.77 -8.63 1.56
C LYS A 136 -14.93 -7.65 2.72
N GLU A 137 -15.74 -6.63 2.53
CA GLU A 137 -16.20 -5.81 3.65
C GLU A 137 -16.93 -6.66 4.68
N SER A 138 -16.68 -6.36 5.96
CA SER A 138 -17.44 -6.91 7.08
C SER A 138 -18.73 -6.12 7.23
N LYS A 139 -19.81 -6.78 7.65
CA LYS A 139 -21.08 -6.09 7.94
C LYS A 139 -21.09 -5.41 9.32
N LEU A 140 -20.05 -5.65 10.11
CA LEU A 140 -19.87 -5.00 11.41
C LEU A 140 -19.49 -3.53 11.23
N ARG A 141 -19.64 -2.78 12.30
CA ARG A 141 -19.20 -1.39 12.39
C ARG A 141 -18.43 -1.15 13.67
N ASN A 142 -17.42 -0.29 13.57
CA ASN A 142 -16.71 0.28 14.70
C ASN A 142 -17.24 1.67 15.03
N ASP A 143 -17.28 1.96 16.33
CA ASP A 143 -17.29 3.34 16.79
C ASP A 143 -15.82 3.76 16.89
N PHE A 144 -15.36 4.65 16.01
CA PHE A 144 -13.99 5.15 16.10
C PHE A 144 -13.83 5.98 17.38
N ASN A 145 -13.20 5.38 18.39
CA ASN A 145 -12.71 6.10 19.55
C ASN A 145 -11.56 7.05 19.16
N SER A 146 -11.29 8.02 20.03
CA SER A 146 -10.25 9.04 19.83
C SER A 146 -8.82 8.48 19.74
N ASP A 147 -8.58 7.26 20.25
CA ASP A 147 -7.27 6.61 20.19
C ASP A 147 -7.17 5.66 19.00
N ILE A 148 -6.62 6.19 17.91
CA ILE A 148 -6.42 5.46 16.67
C ILE A 148 -5.43 4.29 16.83
N ILE A 149 -4.46 4.39 17.74
CA ILE A 149 -3.47 3.33 17.96
C ILE A 149 -4.16 2.09 18.50
N GLN A 150 -5.18 2.25 19.33
CA GLN A 150 -6.00 1.16 19.90
C GLN A 150 -7.01 0.54 18.91
N THR A 151 -7.08 1.04 17.67
CA THR A 151 -7.97 0.46 16.65
C THR A 151 -7.54 -0.96 16.32
N ASN A 152 -8.36 -1.95 16.67
CA ASN A 152 -8.08 -3.37 16.45
C ASN A 152 -8.74 -3.94 15.19
N CYS A 153 -9.58 -3.16 14.50
CA CYS A 153 -10.17 -3.63 13.26
C CYS A 153 -10.66 -2.50 12.36
N ILE A 154 -10.73 -2.79 11.07
CA ILE A 154 -11.33 -1.95 10.03
C ILE A 154 -12.29 -2.83 9.24
N PHE A 155 -13.59 -2.56 9.30
CA PHE A 155 -14.60 -3.42 8.70
C PHE A 155 -14.95 -3.05 7.26
N SER A 156 -14.86 -1.77 6.92
CA SER A 156 -15.28 -1.24 5.63
C SER A 156 -14.27 -0.25 5.06
N VAL A 157 -14.41 0.06 3.77
CA VAL A 157 -13.67 1.10 3.06
C VAL A 157 -13.94 2.47 3.68
N LEU A 158 -15.17 2.74 4.13
CA LEU A 158 -15.48 4.00 4.83
C LEU A 158 -14.71 4.11 6.14
N GLU A 159 -14.66 3.04 6.92
CA GLU A 159 -13.85 3.02 8.14
C GLU A 159 -12.36 3.20 7.85
N ALA A 160 -11.85 2.58 6.80
CA ALA A 160 -10.47 2.80 6.35
C ALA A 160 -10.21 4.28 6.04
N VAL A 161 -11.13 4.95 5.34
CA VAL A 161 -11.01 6.39 5.01
C VAL A 161 -10.97 7.24 6.28
N GLU A 162 -11.83 6.95 7.26
CA GLU A 162 -11.85 7.66 8.55
C GLU A 162 -10.56 7.44 9.34
N PHE A 163 -10.08 6.20 9.40
CA PHE A 163 -8.81 5.85 10.04
C PHE A 163 -7.62 6.60 9.41
N LEU A 164 -7.53 6.64 8.07
CA LEU A 164 -6.45 7.34 7.37
C LEU A 164 -6.44 8.84 7.64
N LYS A 165 -7.63 9.47 7.66
CA LYS A 165 -7.76 10.90 8.02
C LYS A 165 -7.35 11.16 9.47
N ALA A 166 -7.71 10.25 10.37
CA ALA A 166 -7.33 10.35 11.77
C ALA A 166 -5.82 10.16 11.97
N CYS A 167 -5.18 9.24 11.23
CA CYS A 167 -3.73 9.10 11.18
C CYS A 167 -3.04 10.38 10.69
N GLN A 168 -3.56 11.01 9.63
CA GLN A 168 -3.02 12.28 9.14
C GLN A 168 -3.14 13.40 10.18
N SER A 169 -4.29 13.49 10.86
CA SER A 169 -4.52 14.45 11.94
C SER A 169 -3.60 14.20 13.14
N PHE A 170 -3.36 12.93 13.47
CA PHE A 170 -2.43 12.54 14.52
C PHE A 170 -0.99 12.94 14.17
N LYS A 171 -0.55 12.65 12.94
CA LYS A 171 0.76 13.03 12.43
C LYS A 171 0.99 14.55 12.53
N GLU A 172 0.00 15.36 12.15
CA GLU A 172 0.05 16.82 12.28
C GLU A 172 0.18 17.28 13.74
N LYS A 173 -0.60 16.68 14.66
CA LYS A 173 -0.53 16.98 16.11
C LYS A 173 0.81 16.58 16.72
N ALA A 174 1.37 15.45 16.29
CA ALA A 174 2.69 14.98 16.68
C ALA A 174 3.83 15.84 16.10
N LYS A 175 3.52 16.81 15.23
CA LYS A 175 4.48 17.66 14.50
C LYS A 175 5.47 16.86 13.65
N GLU A 176 5.08 15.65 13.25
CA GLU A 176 5.85 14.81 12.35
C GLU A 176 5.60 15.29 10.93
N THR A 177 6.51 16.07 10.37
CA THR A 177 6.36 16.59 8.99
C THR A 177 6.84 15.60 7.95
N ASN A 178 7.78 14.71 8.32
CA ASN A 178 8.35 13.70 7.44
C ASN A 178 7.56 12.39 7.52
N ASN A 179 7.10 11.89 6.36
CA ASN A 179 6.45 10.57 6.27
C ASN A 179 7.36 9.43 6.75
N TYR A 180 8.66 9.48 6.43
CA TYR A 180 9.60 8.43 6.80
C TYR A 180 9.74 8.33 8.33
N GLU A 181 9.98 9.46 9.00
CA GLU A 181 10.07 9.51 10.46
C GLU A 181 8.76 9.09 11.12
N PHE A 182 7.61 9.59 10.63
CA PHE A 182 6.32 9.13 11.12
C PHE A 182 6.17 7.61 11.03
N PHE A 183 6.53 7.01 9.89
CA PHE A 183 6.35 5.57 9.71
C PHE A 183 7.28 4.74 10.61
N LYS A 184 8.50 5.23 10.82
CA LYS A 184 9.50 4.62 11.70
C LYS A 184 9.11 4.74 13.18
N ASN A 185 8.66 5.91 13.60
CA ASN A 185 8.35 6.22 14.99
C ASN A 185 7.02 5.61 15.45
N TYR A 186 6.08 5.34 14.53
CA TYR A 186 4.75 4.78 14.86
C TYR A 186 4.46 3.46 14.11
N PRO A 187 5.25 2.39 14.34
CA PRO A 187 5.16 1.15 13.57
C PRO A 187 3.77 0.49 13.63
N GLN A 188 3.06 0.60 14.75
CA GLN A 188 1.69 0.08 14.87
C GLN A 188 0.71 0.77 13.89
N LEU A 189 0.81 2.09 13.70
CA LEU A 189 0.00 2.81 12.73
C LEU A 189 0.46 2.51 11.31
N THR A 190 1.76 2.50 11.07
CA THR A 190 2.37 2.16 9.77
C THR A 190 1.91 0.81 9.25
N GLY A 191 2.00 -0.22 10.08
CA GLY A 191 1.55 -1.56 9.75
C GLY A 191 0.05 -1.62 9.48
N LYS A 192 -0.77 -0.91 10.27
CA LYS A 192 -2.23 -0.85 10.07
C LYS A 192 -2.58 -0.22 8.72
N ILE A 193 -1.95 0.91 8.37
CA ILE A 193 -2.15 1.57 7.07
C ILE A 193 -1.75 0.62 5.95
N ALA A 194 -0.57 0.01 6.03
CA ALA A 194 -0.09 -0.89 4.99
C ALA A 194 -0.98 -2.13 4.83
N TYR A 195 -1.44 -2.70 5.94
CA TYR A 195 -2.32 -3.86 5.92
C TYR A 195 -3.71 -3.55 5.38
N ILE A 196 -4.25 -2.35 5.62
CA ILE A 196 -5.47 -1.86 4.96
C ILE A 196 -5.28 -1.88 3.44
N TYR A 197 -4.17 -1.33 2.94
CA TYR A 197 -3.92 -1.28 1.49
C TYR A 197 -3.69 -2.66 0.91
N TYR A 198 -3.01 -3.55 1.64
CA TYR A 198 -2.82 -4.94 1.27
C TYR A 198 -4.15 -5.67 1.11
N ARG A 199 -5.05 -5.59 2.11
CA ARG A 199 -6.32 -6.33 2.14
C ARG A 199 -7.39 -5.73 1.20
N PHE A 200 -7.52 -4.41 1.14
CA PHE A 200 -8.45 -3.72 0.25
C PHE A 200 -7.82 -3.46 -1.13
N ASP A 201 -7.51 -4.55 -1.85
CA ASP A 201 -6.82 -4.46 -3.15
C ASP A 201 -7.77 -4.07 -4.29
N LEU A 202 -7.50 -2.94 -4.94
CA LEU A 202 -8.28 -2.41 -6.06
C LEU A 202 -8.15 -3.22 -7.36
N ALA A 203 -7.23 -4.18 -7.42
CA ALA A 203 -7.17 -5.17 -8.51
C ALA A 203 -8.14 -6.33 -8.30
N ASN A 204 -8.62 -6.55 -7.07
CA ASN A 204 -9.54 -7.63 -6.76
C ASN A 204 -10.98 -7.18 -7.00
N GLU A 205 -11.53 -7.52 -8.16
CA GLU A 205 -12.93 -7.21 -8.48
C GLU A 205 -13.94 -7.85 -7.51
N LYS A 206 -13.64 -9.03 -6.93
CA LYS A 206 -14.54 -9.64 -5.94
C LYS A 206 -14.62 -8.80 -4.68
N PHE A 207 -13.48 -8.27 -4.23
CA PHE A 207 -13.45 -7.32 -3.13
C PHE A 207 -14.23 -6.05 -3.50
N ILE A 208 -13.96 -5.45 -4.65
CA ILE A 208 -14.66 -4.22 -5.09
C ILE A 208 -16.17 -4.44 -5.09
N LYS A 209 -16.65 -5.54 -5.70
CA LYS A 209 -18.09 -5.88 -5.74
C LYS A 209 -18.69 -6.17 -4.37
N SER A 210 -17.88 -6.42 -3.35
CA SER A 210 -18.36 -6.54 -1.97
C SER A 210 -18.61 -5.19 -1.28
N VAL A 211 -18.03 -4.11 -1.82
CA VAL A 211 -18.22 -2.75 -1.31
C VAL A 211 -19.56 -2.21 -1.78
N SER A 212 -20.31 -1.56 -0.88
CA SER A 212 -21.68 -1.09 -1.15
C SER A 212 -21.85 -0.23 -2.42
N ASP A 213 -20.82 0.53 -2.79
CA ASP A 213 -20.78 1.39 -3.99
C ASP A 213 -19.73 0.93 -5.03
N GLY A 214 -19.22 -0.29 -4.89
CA GLY A 214 -18.16 -0.83 -5.74
C GLY A 214 -18.53 -0.96 -7.22
N ASP A 215 -19.78 -1.33 -7.53
CA ASP A 215 -20.26 -1.40 -8.92
C ASP A 215 -20.28 -0.02 -9.60
N LYS A 216 -20.56 1.05 -8.84
CA LYS A 216 -20.51 2.42 -9.37
C LYS A 216 -19.07 2.80 -9.70
N TYR A 217 -18.14 2.48 -8.79
CA TYR A 217 -16.73 2.70 -9.02
C TYR A 217 -16.19 1.94 -10.25
N LEU A 218 -16.57 0.67 -10.43
CA LEU A 218 -16.17 -0.11 -11.63
C LEU A 218 -16.67 0.55 -12.91
N LYS A 219 -17.94 0.97 -12.95
CA LYS A 219 -18.51 1.68 -14.10
C LYS A 219 -17.81 3.00 -14.39
N GLU A 220 -17.49 3.80 -13.36
CA GLU A 220 -16.77 5.06 -13.54
C GLU A 220 -15.32 4.85 -14.00
N ARG A 221 -14.64 3.78 -13.54
CA ARG A 221 -13.32 3.40 -14.04
C ARG A 221 -13.37 3.02 -15.52
N GLU A 222 -14.34 2.19 -15.92
CA GLU A 222 -14.54 1.79 -17.32
C GLU A 222 -14.86 3.00 -18.21
N LYS A 223 -15.79 3.85 -17.77
CA LYS A 223 -16.17 5.09 -18.45
C LYS A 223 -14.97 6.03 -18.63
N PHE A 224 -14.10 6.16 -17.62
CA PHE A 224 -12.87 6.95 -17.72
C PHE A 224 -11.97 6.41 -18.84
N VAL A 225 -11.69 5.10 -18.85
CA VAL A 225 -10.85 4.47 -19.88
C VAL A 225 -11.43 4.67 -21.27
N LYS A 226 -12.73 4.38 -21.45
CA LYS A 226 -13.41 4.51 -22.74
C LYS A 226 -13.38 5.95 -23.24
N LYS A 227 -13.74 6.91 -22.39
CA LYS A 227 -13.77 8.33 -22.76
C LYS A 227 -12.40 8.88 -23.14
N PHE A 228 -11.34 8.43 -22.48
CA PHE A 228 -9.98 8.77 -22.89
C PHE A 228 -9.66 8.21 -24.28
N ILE A 229 -9.98 6.93 -24.53
CA ILE A 229 -9.76 6.27 -25.83
C ILE A 229 -10.54 6.97 -26.94
N ASP A 230 -11.78 7.37 -26.66
CA ASP A 230 -12.63 8.09 -27.60
C ASP A 230 -11.93 9.39 -28.02
N VAL A 231 -11.46 10.24 -27.08
CA VAL A 231 -10.72 11.48 -27.41
C VAL A 231 -9.40 11.18 -28.14
N TYR A 232 -8.67 10.15 -27.72
CA TYR A 232 -7.39 9.76 -28.36
C TYR A 232 -7.59 9.33 -29.82
N SER A 233 -8.67 8.60 -30.08
CA SER A 233 -8.97 8.01 -31.39
C SER A 233 -9.87 8.90 -32.24
N ASP A 234 -10.44 9.97 -31.67
CA ASP A 234 -11.48 10.78 -32.31
C ASP A 234 -10.98 11.37 -33.63
N GLU A 235 -11.51 10.84 -34.73
CA GLU A 235 -11.43 11.47 -36.03
C GLU A 235 -12.55 12.50 -36.12
N LYS A 236 -12.39 13.63 -35.42
CA LYS A 236 -13.25 14.79 -35.62
C LYS A 236 -12.99 15.34 -37.02
N PHE A 237 -13.69 14.78 -38.00
CA PHE A 237 -13.64 15.12 -39.43
C PHE A 237 -12.39 14.63 -40.18
N PHE A 238 -12.57 14.22 -41.44
CA PHE A 238 -11.51 13.84 -42.41
C PHE A 238 -10.42 14.92 -42.65
N ILE A 239 -10.47 16.06 -41.95
CA ILE A 239 -9.64 17.25 -42.14
C ILE A 239 -8.61 17.41 -41.00
N ILE A 240 -8.90 16.92 -39.79
CA ILE A 240 -7.99 17.05 -38.64
C ILE A 240 -7.51 15.64 -38.24
N PRO A 241 -6.19 15.35 -38.32
CA PRO A 241 -5.67 14.07 -37.87
C PRO A 241 -5.98 13.85 -36.38
N SER A 242 -6.48 12.67 -36.03
CA SER A 242 -6.71 12.27 -34.64
C SER A 242 -5.43 12.33 -33.82
N TYR A 243 -5.55 12.41 -32.49
CA TYR A 243 -4.36 12.33 -31.61
C TYR A 243 -3.60 11.02 -31.86
N LYS A 244 -4.30 9.91 -32.11
CA LYS A 244 -3.71 8.64 -32.52
C LYS A 244 -2.88 8.76 -33.81
N ALA A 245 -3.40 9.42 -34.85
CA ALA A 245 -2.66 9.65 -36.09
C ALA A 245 -1.43 10.55 -35.87
N LYS A 246 -1.61 11.70 -35.20
CA LYS A 246 -0.51 12.61 -34.82
C LYS A 246 0.56 11.92 -33.97
N PHE A 247 0.16 10.98 -33.11
CA PHE A 247 1.06 10.24 -32.24
C PHE A 247 1.90 9.20 -33.00
N SER A 248 1.43 8.73 -34.17
CA SER A 248 2.21 7.80 -34.99
C SER A 248 3.53 8.41 -35.50
N GLU A 249 3.53 9.72 -35.74
CA GLU A 249 4.68 10.53 -36.18
C GLU A 249 5.47 11.15 -35.02
N PHE A 250 5.07 10.88 -33.77
CA PHE A 250 5.59 11.52 -32.55
C PHE A 250 7.11 11.37 -32.36
N SER A 251 7.70 10.24 -32.79
CA SER A 251 9.12 9.96 -32.59
C SER A 251 10.04 10.98 -33.27
N ASN A 252 9.60 11.58 -34.38
CA ASN A 252 10.42 12.48 -35.20
C ASN A 252 10.37 13.94 -34.74
N LYS A 253 9.58 14.25 -33.71
CA LYS A 253 9.36 15.61 -33.22
C LYS A 253 10.39 16.04 -32.17
N SER A 254 10.67 17.34 -32.12
CA SER A 254 11.43 17.96 -31.04
C SER A 254 10.71 17.83 -29.68
N ASP A 255 11.45 17.99 -28.58
CA ASP A 255 10.84 17.92 -27.24
C ASP A 255 9.76 19.01 -27.02
N GLU A 256 9.94 20.19 -27.63
CA GLU A 256 8.99 21.31 -27.57
C GLU A 256 7.67 20.94 -28.26
N GLU A 257 7.74 20.39 -29.46
CA GLU A 257 6.58 19.91 -30.20
C GLU A 257 5.87 18.74 -29.48
N LYS A 258 6.63 17.87 -28.82
CA LYS A 258 6.07 16.77 -28.01
C LYS A 258 5.32 17.29 -26.78
N ILE A 259 5.87 18.31 -26.10
CA ILE A 259 5.19 18.97 -24.96
C ILE A 259 3.91 19.65 -25.43
N MET A 260 3.97 20.40 -26.54
CA MET A 260 2.79 21.06 -27.13
C MET A 260 1.70 20.05 -27.48
N PHE A 261 2.07 18.92 -28.11
CA PHE A 261 1.13 17.85 -28.42
C PHE A 261 0.38 17.35 -27.17
N PHE A 262 1.09 17.06 -26.07
CA PHE A 262 0.44 16.59 -24.85
C PHE A 262 -0.34 17.68 -24.13
N GLN A 263 0.06 18.94 -24.25
CA GLN A 263 -0.67 20.07 -23.69
C GLN A 263 -2.02 20.26 -24.39
N GLU A 264 -2.03 20.26 -25.73
CA GLU A 264 -3.27 20.30 -26.52
C GLU A 264 -4.16 19.09 -26.20
N PHE A 265 -3.58 17.90 -26.13
CA PHE A 265 -4.32 16.68 -25.81
C PHE A 265 -4.93 16.73 -24.41
N LEU A 266 -4.19 17.22 -23.41
CA LEU A 266 -4.68 17.42 -22.06
C LEU A 266 -5.85 18.42 -22.01
N GLU A 267 -5.77 19.52 -22.75
CA GLU A 267 -6.84 20.52 -22.79
C GLU A 267 -8.13 19.97 -23.39
N ASP A 268 -8.03 19.16 -24.45
CA ASP A 268 -9.20 18.50 -25.04
C ASP A 268 -9.75 17.38 -24.17
N LEU A 269 -8.90 16.65 -23.46
CA LEU A 269 -9.33 15.71 -22.43
C LEU A 269 -10.07 16.43 -21.30
N VAL A 270 -9.52 17.53 -20.77
CA VAL A 270 -10.18 18.34 -19.73
C VAL A 270 -11.57 18.79 -20.18
N LYS A 271 -11.68 19.34 -21.41
CA LYS A 271 -12.99 19.73 -21.98
C LYS A 271 -13.92 18.54 -22.11
N ALA A 272 -13.44 17.42 -22.67
CA ALA A 272 -14.26 16.23 -22.86
C ALA A 272 -14.78 15.72 -21.51
N PHE A 273 -13.92 15.67 -20.49
CA PHE A 273 -14.24 15.22 -19.14
C PHE A 273 -14.98 16.25 -18.28
N ASP A 274 -15.23 17.46 -18.79
CA ASP A 274 -15.88 18.55 -18.06
C ASP A 274 -15.16 18.89 -16.73
N ILE A 275 -13.83 18.95 -16.78
CA ILE A 275 -12.99 19.21 -15.61
C ILE A 275 -12.73 20.73 -15.50
N GLU A 276 -13.06 21.31 -14.35
CA GLU A 276 -12.82 22.74 -14.13
C GLU A 276 -11.32 23.07 -13.95
N PRO A 277 -10.88 24.28 -14.38
CA PRO A 277 -9.53 24.79 -14.14
C PRO A 277 -9.13 24.80 -12.64
N PRO A 278 -7.82 24.88 -12.30
CA PRO A 278 -6.67 24.97 -13.20
C PRO A 278 -6.31 23.63 -13.87
N ILE A 279 -5.90 23.72 -15.13
CA ILE A 279 -5.34 22.62 -15.93
C ILE A 279 -3.83 22.54 -15.66
N PRO A 280 -3.26 21.34 -15.44
CA PRO A 280 -1.81 21.19 -15.29
C PRO A 280 -1.05 21.62 -16.55
N THR A 281 0.17 22.13 -16.36
CA THR A 281 1.09 22.35 -17.48
C THR A 281 1.93 21.09 -17.71
N ILE A 282 2.13 20.70 -18.97
CA ILE A 282 3.05 19.63 -19.34
C ILE A 282 4.50 20.13 -19.24
N TYR A 283 5.34 19.34 -18.56
CA TYR A 283 6.78 19.58 -18.47
C TYR A 283 7.56 18.31 -18.83
N LYS A 284 8.81 18.52 -19.25
CA LYS A 284 9.77 17.43 -19.40
C LYS A 284 10.23 16.95 -18.02
N GLU A 285 10.24 15.64 -17.81
CA GLU A 285 10.89 15.01 -16.67
C GLU A 285 12.41 14.95 -16.91
N PHE A 286 13.17 15.42 -15.93
CA PHE A 286 14.63 15.48 -16.01
C PHE A 286 15.30 14.34 -15.24
N LYS A 287 14.58 13.69 -14.32
CA LYS A 287 15.10 12.56 -13.56
C LYS A 287 15.10 11.31 -14.43
N GLN A 288 16.29 10.77 -14.69
CA GLN A 288 16.53 9.64 -15.60
C GLN A 288 15.70 8.39 -15.27
N TYR A 289 15.42 8.16 -13.99
CA TYR A 289 14.69 6.97 -13.49
C TYR A 289 13.20 7.20 -13.29
N ASN A 290 12.69 8.41 -13.51
CA ASN A 290 11.27 8.68 -13.42
C ASN A 290 10.65 8.64 -14.82
N ASN A 291 9.55 7.89 -14.97
CA ASN A 291 8.81 7.87 -16.23
C ASN A 291 7.93 9.11 -16.40
N GLY A 292 7.38 9.59 -15.28
CA GLY A 292 6.54 10.78 -15.22
C GLY A 292 6.03 11.01 -13.80
N SER A 293 5.39 12.15 -13.57
CA SER A 293 4.73 12.43 -12.29
C SER A 293 3.67 13.50 -12.42
N TYR A 294 2.61 13.37 -11.64
CA TYR A 294 1.65 14.43 -11.37
C TYR A 294 1.97 15.14 -10.05
N ASN A 295 2.10 16.46 -10.09
CA ASN A 295 2.20 17.30 -8.90
C ASN A 295 0.85 17.95 -8.58
N SER A 296 0.23 17.54 -7.48
CA SER A 296 -1.02 18.10 -6.97
C SER A 296 -0.83 19.35 -6.09
N VAL A 297 0.41 19.67 -5.67
CA VAL A 297 0.72 20.74 -4.72
C VAL A 297 1.33 21.96 -5.42
N GLY A 298 0.78 23.14 -5.15
CA GLY A 298 1.25 24.40 -5.74
C GLY A 298 0.91 24.50 -7.23
N LYS A 299 1.89 24.77 -8.09
CA LYS A 299 1.67 24.81 -9.54
C LYS A 299 1.43 23.39 -10.06
N LYS A 300 0.18 23.10 -10.45
CA LYS A 300 -0.21 21.81 -11.03
C LYS A 300 0.59 21.52 -12.29
N ALA A 301 1.26 20.38 -12.32
CA ALA A 301 2.16 20.00 -13.39
C ALA A 301 2.10 18.49 -13.66
N LEU A 302 2.22 18.11 -14.93
CA LEU A 302 2.39 16.75 -15.38
C LEU A 302 3.76 16.63 -16.06
N TYR A 303 4.65 15.85 -15.47
CA TYR A 303 6.00 15.62 -15.98
C TYR A 303 6.04 14.33 -16.79
N LEU A 304 6.65 14.37 -17.97
CA LEU A 304 6.81 13.21 -18.86
C LEU A 304 8.27 13.03 -19.27
N ASN A 305 8.78 11.80 -19.16
CA ASN A 305 10.12 11.47 -19.65
C ASN A 305 10.08 11.17 -21.15
N LEU A 306 10.39 12.19 -21.94
CA LEU A 306 10.35 12.13 -23.41
C LEU A 306 11.45 11.28 -24.05
N LYS A 307 12.40 10.75 -23.25
CA LYS A 307 13.44 9.81 -23.74
C LYS A 307 12.93 8.36 -23.82
N ASN A 308 11.77 8.07 -23.22
CA ASN A 308 11.19 6.74 -23.22
C ASN A 308 10.64 6.35 -24.61
N LYS A 309 10.35 5.05 -24.80
CA LYS A 309 9.65 4.58 -26.01
C LYS A 309 8.28 5.27 -26.11
N LYS A 310 7.83 5.61 -27.33
CA LYS A 310 6.59 6.38 -27.54
C LYS A 310 5.38 5.77 -26.82
N GLU A 311 5.22 4.44 -26.89
CA GLU A 311 4.12 3.74 -26.22
C GLU A 311 4.17 3.95 -24.71
N GLN A 312 5.37 3.90 -24.11
CA GLN A 312 5.56 4.14 -22.68
C GLN A 312 5.24 5.57 -22.27
N ILE A 313 5.53 6.55 -23.12
CA ILE A 313 5.19 7.96 -22.86
C ILE A 313 3.67 8.13 -22.83
N LEU A 314 2.95 7.54 -23.79
CA LEU A 314 1.48 7.59 -23.82
C LEU A 314 0.84 6.89 -22.61
N SER A 315 1.31 5.69 -22.25
CA SER A 315 0.83 5.00 -21.04
C SER A 315 1.09 5.81 -19.78
N THR A 316 2.26 6.47 -19.71
CA THR A 316 2.60 7.35 -18.58
C THR A 316 1.69 8.56 -18.53
N PHE A 317 1.44 9.22 -19.66
CA PHE A 317 0.51 10.34 -19.73
C PHE A 317 -0.90 9.94 -19.28
N PHE A 318 -1.41 8.78 -19.72
CA PHE A 318 -2.68 8.23 -19.26
C PHE A 318 -2.68 8.00 -17.73
N HIS A 319 -1.63 7.37 -17.20
CA HIS A 319 -1.47 7.09 -15.77
C HIS A 319 -1.50 8.38 -14.94
N GLU A 320 -0.70 9.37 -15.33
CA GLU A 320 -0.64 10.64 -14.59
C GLU A 320 -1.92 11.49 -14.78
N PHE A 321 -2.58 11.40 -15.93
CA PHE A 321 -3.91 12.00 -16.14
C PHE A 321 -4.96 11.38 -15.21
N ARG A 322 -4.88 10.08 -14.93
CA ARG A 322 -5.76 9.43 -13.95
C ARG A 322 -5.55 10.00 -12.55
N HIS A 323 -4.32 10.22 -12.12
CA HIS A 323 -4.04 10.89 -10.84
C HIS A 323 -4.65 12.29 -10.79
N PHE A 324 -4.46 13.08 -11.85
CA PHE A 324 -5.06 14.41 -11.97
C PHE A 324 -6.60 14.37 -11.91
N TYR A 325 -7.23 13.43 -12.63
CA TYR A 325 -8.68 13.25 -12.64
C TYR A 325 -9.24 12.92 -11.25
N ILE A 326 -8.57 12.04 -10.50
CA ILE A 326 -8.97 11.70 -9.13
C ILE A 326 -8.82 12.91 -8.20
N ASP A 327 -7.68 13.61 -8.26
CA ASP A 327 -7.40 14.79 -7.44
C ASP A 327 -8.47 15.87 -7.63
N LYS A 328 -8.81 16.17 -8.89
CA LYS A 328 -9.81 17.19 -9.21
C LYS A 328 -11.20 16.87 -8.66
N ASN A 329 -11.67 15.65 -8.86
CA ASN A 329 -13.01 15.26 -8.46
C ASN A 329 -13.17 15.00 -6.95
N ASN A 330 -12.08 14.99 -6.18
CA ASN A 330 -12.09 14.77 -4.72
C ASN A 330 -11.54 15.95 -3.91
N SER A 331 -11.03 16.99 -4.57
CA SER A 331 -10.59 18.23 -3.89
C SER A 331 -11.78 18.96 -3.26
N LYS A 332 -11.57 19.55 -2.08
CA LYS A 332 -12.60 20.30 -1.30
C LYS A 332 -13.20 21.50 -2.04
N GLU A 333 -12.62 21.88 -3.18
CA GLU A 333 -12.95 23.09 -3.93
C GLU A 333 -14.11 22.91 -4.92
N ILE A 334 -14.60 21.68 -5.14
CA ILE A 334 -15.72 21.42 -6.06
C ILE A 334 -16.80 20.59 -5.37
N LYS A 335 -18.01 21.17 -5.25
CA LYS A 335 -19.22 20.46 -4.83
C LYS A 335 -19.60 19.47 -5.95
N ASN A 336 -19.49 18.18 -5.64
CA ASN A 336 -19.85 17.01 -6.47
C ASN A 336 -18.76 16.57 -7.45
N GLN A 337 -18.29 15.31 -7.33
CA GLN A 337 -18.64 14.29 -8.34
C GLN A 337 -18.24 12.82 -8.06
N HIS A 338 -17.50 12.47 -7.01
CA HIS A 338 -17.40 11.06 -6.58
C HIS A 338 -17.83 10.89 -5.12
N THR A 339 -18.96 10.22 -4.90
CA THR A 339 -19.47 9.94 -3.53
C THR A 339 -19.02 8.59 -3.01
N GLU A 340 -18.46 7.77 -3.91
CA GLU A 340 -18.08 6.39 -3.68
C GLU A 340 -16.92 6.28 -2.70
N SER A 341 -17.04 5.34 -1.78
CA SER A 341 -16.09 5.06 -0.71
C SER A 341 -14.69 4.72 -1.28
N ILE A 342 -14.61 3.99 -2.39
CA ILE A 342 -13.35 3.61 -3.02
C ILE A 342 -12.60 4.83 -3.56
N PHE A 343 -13.27 5.81 -4.17
CA PHE A 343 -12.61 7.05 -4.62
C PHE A 343 -12.03 7.83 -3.43
N LYS A 344 -12.76 7.86 -2.31
CA LYS A 344 -12.26 8.48 -1.06
C LYS A 344 -11.04 7.74 -0.50
N LEU A 345 -10.98 6.42 -0.60
CA LEU A 345 -9.81 5.62 -0.21
C LEU A 345 -8.61 5.91 -1.10
N ILE A 346 -8.82 5.98 -2.42
CA ILE A 346 -7.80 6.37 -3.41
C ILE A 346 -7.26 7.76 -3.09
N TYR A 347 -8.11 8.72 -2.72
CA TYR A 347 -7.67 10.09 -2.41
C TYR A 347 -7.02 10.23 -1.02
N SER A 348 -7.55 9.58 0.01
CA SER A 348 -7.11 9.74 1.41
C SER A 348 -5.84 8.95 1.76
N ASN A 349 -5.21 8.31 0.78
CA ASN A 349 -4.08 7.42 1.03
C ASN A 349 -2.78 8.17 1.35
N GLY A 350 -1.91 7.56 2.16
CA GLY A 350 -0.56 8.02 2.40
C GLY A 350 0.38 7.58 1.29
N TYR A 351 1.14 8.51 0.74
CA TYR A 351 2.17 8.20 -0.26
C TYR A 351 3.41 7.59 0.41
N PHE A 352 3.73 6.34 0.06
CA PHE A 352 4.93 5.66 0.52
C PHE A 352 6.09 5.91 -0.43
N LYS A 353 7.13 6.59 0.05
CA LYS A 353 8.35 6.84 -0.73
C LYS A 353 9.26 5.61 -0.72
N PHE A 354 10.20 5.56 -1.68
CA PHE A 354 11.25 4.55 -1.75
C PHE A 354 12.05 4.41 -0.44
N GLU A 355 12.31 5.50 0.27
CA GLU A 355 13.04 5.45 1.55
C GLU A 355 12.36 4.53 2.59
N ASN A 356 11.05 4.32 2.47
CA ASN A 356 10.28 3.44 3.33
C ASN A 356 10.40 1.95 2.97
N VAL A 357 11.32 1.62 2.04
CA VAL A 357 11.50 0.29 1.45
C VAL A 357 11.33 -0.78 2.52
N VAL A 358 12.22 -0.77 3.52
CA VAL A 358 12.34 -1.83 4.54
C VAL A 358 11.06 -2.06 5.32
N MET A 359 10.27 -1.01 5.59
CA MET A 359 9.08 -1.10 6.45
C MET A 359 7.91 -1.83 5.81
N PHE A 360 7.93 -2.00 4.48
CA PHE A 360 6.80 -2.52 3.72
C PHE A 360 7.13 -3.81 2.96
N TRP A 361 8.24 -4.51 3.28
CA TRP A 361 8.70 -5.70 2.54
C TRP A 361 7.75 -6.88 2.62
N ALA A 362 6.90 -6.93 3.65
CA ALA A 362 5.97 -8.04 3.84
C ALA A 362 4.69 -7.96 2.97
N TYR A 363 4.41 -6.83 2.32
CA TYR A 363 3.11 -6.56 1.68
C TYR A 363 3.12 -6.77 0.15
N ASP A 364 3.65 -7.91 -0.31
CA ASP A 364 3.65 -8.26 -1.72
C ASP A 364 2.23 -8.58 -2.22
N LYS A 365 1.75 -7.88 -3.25
CA LYS A 365 0.46 -8.15 -3.91
C LYS A 365 0.62 -9.01 -5.15
N LYS A 366 -0.42 -9.76 -5.51
CA LYS A 366 -0.48 -10.44 -6.81
C LYS A 366 -0.34 -9.45 -7.98
N CYS A 367 0.43 -9.88 -8.98
CA CYS A 367 0.68 -9.12 -10.20
C CYS A 367 -0.60 -8.93 -11.02
N ILE A 368 -0.78 -7.73 -11.58
CA ILE A 368 -1.75 -7.48 -12.65
C ILE A 368 -1.03 -7.78 -13.96
N ILE A 369 -1.39 -8.88 -14.62
CA ILE A 369 -0.78 -9.25 -15.91
C ILE A 369 -1.28 -8.29 -16.99
N SER A 370 -0.37 -7.59 -17.68
CA SER A 370 -0.71 -6.73 -18.84
C SER A 370 -0.22 -7.33 -20.16
N ASN A 371 -1.04 -7.26 -21.21
CA ASN A 371 -0.79 -7.95 -22.49
C ASN A 371 0.45 -7.45 -23.27
N ASN A 372 1.07 -6.34 -22.89
CA ASN A 372 2.29 -5.80 -23.52
C ASN A 372 3.50 -5.70 -22.57
N TYR A 373 3.36 -6.19 -21.33
CA TYR A 373 4.49 -6.47 -20.46
C TYR A 373 4.39 -7.93 -20.03
N THR A 374 5.13 -8.80 -20.72
CA THR A 374 5.53 -10.12 -20.17
C THR A 374 6.28 -9.97 -18.84
N ASP A 375 6.69 -8.75 -18.51
CA ASP A 375 7.21 -8.39 -17.21
C ASP A 375 6.05 -8.04 -16.27
N CYS A 376 5.61 -9.02 -15.50
CA CYS A 376 5.71 -8.79 -14.06
C CYS A 376 7.13 -8.28 -13.87
N VAL A 377 7.40 -6.97 -13.73
CA VAL A 377 8.79 -6.58 -13.40
C VAL A 377 9.09 -7.35 -12.13
N GLY A 378 10.02 -8.29 -12.27
CA GLY A 378 9.98 -9.54 -11.55
C GLY A 378 9.84 -9.31 -10.06
N VAL A 379 8.81 -9.90 -9.47
CA VAL A 379 8.88 -10.30 -8.07
C VAL A 379 9.89 -11.45 -8.02
N LYS A 380 11.17 -11.12 -8.16
CA LYS A 380 12.05 -11.63 -7.13
C LYS A 380 11.48 -11.04 -5.83
N PRO A 381 11.36 -11.82 -4.75
CA PRO A 381 10.90 -11.32 -3.45
C PRO A 381 11.51 -9.95 -3.21
N TYR A 382 10.73 -9.02 -2.69
CA TYR A 382 11.10 -7.64 -2.41
C TYR A 382 12.63 -7.40 -2.29
N LYS A 383 13.30 -8.23 -1.47
CA LYS A 383 14.75 -8.39 -1.26
C LYS A 383 15.68 -8.23 -2.49
N TYR A 384 15.22 -8.45 -3.71
CA TYR A 384 16.07 -8.39 -4.91
C TYR A 384 15.70 -7.27 -5.90
N SER A 385 14.63 -6.52 -5.63
CA SER A 385 14.17 -5.38 -6.45
C SER A 385 14.96 -4.09 -6.20
N ILE A 386 15.84 -4.07 -5.20
CA ILE A 386 16.71 -2.94 -4.85
C ILE A 386 17.64 -2.56 -6.04
N PHE A 387 17.83 -3.48 -7.00
CA PHE A 387 18.63 -3.29 -8.20
C PHE A 387 17.81 -3.19 -9.51
N SER A 388 16.47 -3.10 -9.45
CA SER A 388 15.64 -2.77 -10.62
C SER A 388 15.18 -1.31 -10.51
N ASP A 389 15.21 -0.58 -11.62
CA ASP A 389 14.95 0.87 -11.70
C ASP A 389 13.51 1.31 -11.33
N LYS A 390 12.69 0.45 -10.69
CA LYS A 390 11.30 0.74 -10.31
C LYS A 390 10.93 0.05 -9.00
N PRO A 391 10.76 0.77 -7.88
CA PRO A 391 10.43 0.14 -6.62
C PRO A 391 8.95 -0.26 -6.51
N ALA A 392 8.72 -1.51 -6.13
CA ALA A 392 7.41 -2.17 -6.04
C ALA A 392 6.47 -1.62 -4.95
N ILE A 393 6.97 -0.82 -4.00
CA ILE A 393 6.20 -0.23 -2.88
C ILE A 393 5.11 0.71 -3.38
N TYR A 394 5.42 1.52 -4.41
CA TYR A 394 4.43 2.44 -4.97
C TYR A 394 3.20 1.67 -5.45
N TRP A 395 3.35 0.40 -5.83
CA TRP A 395 2.27 -0.36 -6.47
C TRP A 395 1.17 -0.79 -5.52
N PHE A 396 1.40 -0.82 -4.20
CA PHE A 396 0.37 -1.28 -3.28
C PHE A 396 -0.52 -0.15 -2.76
N SER A 397 -0.04 1.11 -2.77
CA SER A 397 -0.84 2.29 -2.43
C SER A 397 -2.08 2.42 -3.33
N PRO A 398 -3.28 2.72 -2.78
CA PRO A 398 -4.52 2.81 -3.54
C PRO A 398 -4.47 3.75 -4.75
N SER A 399 -3.86 4.94 -4.65
CA SER A 399 -3.74 5.89 -5.78
C SER A 399 -2.98 5.30 -6.96
N GLU A 400 -1.81 4.74 -6.69
CA GLU A 400 -0.96 4.12 -7.71
C GLU A 400 -1.57 2.83 -8.27
N ARG A 401 -2.20 2.03 -7.40
CA ARG A 401 -2.87 0.77 -7.81
C ARG A 401 -4.02 1.05 -8.77
N ASP A 402 -4.87 2.05 -8.49
CA ASP A 402 -5.97 2.46 -9.38
C ASP A 402 -5.48 2.97 -10.74
N ALA A 403 -4.48 3.85 -10.76
CA ALA A 403 -3.93 4.40 -11.99
C ALA A 403 -3.31 3.31 -12.88
N ARG A 404 -2.60 2.34 -12.29
CA ARG A 404 -2.00 1.21 -13.03
C ARG A 404 -3.04 0.27 -13.61
N ILE A 405 -4.08 -0.07 -12.86
CA ILE A 405 -5.17 -0.92 -13.38
C ILE A 405 -5.89 -0.22 -14.52
N SER A 406 -6.16 1.08 -14.38
CA SER A 406 -6.75 1.89 -15.45
C SER A 406 -5.86 1.89 -16.69
N THR A 407 -4.54 2.03 -16.50
CA THR A 407 -3.55 1.98 -17.59
C THR A 407 -3.52 0.62 -18.28
N PHE A 408 -3.64 -0.48 -17.52
CA PHE A 408 -3.77 -1.82 -18.09
C PHE A 408 -4.98 -1.93 -19.02
N TYR A 409 -6.15 -1.46 -18.58
CA TYR A 409 -7.34 -1.47 -19.43
C TYR A 409 -7.19 -0.55 -20.64
N PHE A 410 -6.59 0.63 -20.48
CA PHE A 410 -6.26 1.51 -21.61
C PHE A 410 -5.38 0.79 -22.65
N GLU A 411 -4.27 0.19 -22.24
CA GLU A 411 -3.39 -0.56 -23.14
C GLU A 411 -4.11 -1.72 -23.83
N LYS A 412 -5.02 -2.39 -23.12
CA LYS A 412 -5.82 -3.49 -23.66
C LYS A 412 -6.83 -3.04 -24.71
N TYR A 413 -7.42 -1.85 -24.56
CA TYR A 413 -8.54 -1.39 -25.37
C TYR A 413 -8.18 -0.32 -26.41
N ARG A 414 -7.00 0.31 -26.32
CA ARG A 414 -6.62 1.43 -27.21
C ARG A 414 -6.44 1.06 -28.68
N GLY A 415 -6.19 -0.22 -28.98
CA GLY A 415 -6.00 -0.76 -30.34
C GLY A 415 -4.83 -0.13 -31.09
#